data_AF-A0A1A8ABC8-F1
#
_entry.id   AF-A0A1A8ABC8-F1
#
_cell.length_a   1.000
_cell.length_b   1.000
_cell.length_c   1.000
_cell.angle_alpha   90.00
_cell.angle_beta   90.00
_cell.angle_gamma   90.00
#
_symmetry.space_group_name_H-M   'P 1'
#
loop_
_entity.id
_entity.type
_entity.pdbx_description
1 polymer ?
#
loop_
_entity_poly.entity_id
_entity_poly.type
_entity_poly.pdbx_seq_one_letter_code
_entity_poly.pdbx_strand_id
1 'polypeptide(L)'
;MCDQTLEFFWNRKQLTRRDAAEVSWSHAVNSRRALTRALTGPSHMIEADVIMRGRDPKEPIMAHPPDSDSDITLREWLEQVKVTNKGLKLDFKSLEAVPPSLTLLKEVLAEPSCPVWINADILSGPGGKARPLEPQAFLSAVSGLPGHIVLSLGWTTGWTAATENPGYDWNMVHVMERICRDLKHPVTFPVRAALLAQSFPQLSWLLQQSDR
;
A
#
# COMPACT_ATOMS: atom_id res chain seq x y z
N MET A 1 9.99 -7.67 13.47
CA MET A 1 8.58 -7.88 13.92
C MET A 1 7.81 -8.44 12.75
N CYS A 2 6.99 -9.48 12.95
CA CYS A 2 6.33 -10.19 11.85
C CYS A 2 5.04 -9.47 11.41
N ASP A 3 4.78 -9.42 10.10
CA ASP A 3 3.46 -9.13 9.55
C ASP A 3 2.42 -10.10 10.16
N GLN A 4 1.25 -9.58 10.55
CA GLN A 4 0.16 -10.34 11.17
C GLN A 4 -1.03 -10.56 10.22
N THR A 5 -0.93 -10.10 8.98
CA THR A 5 -2.01 -10.13 7.98
C THR A 5 -2.42 -11.57 7.66
N LEU A 6 -1.44 -12.47 7.47
CA LEU A 6 -1.71 -13.86 7.17
C LEU A 6 -2.39 -14.56 8.36
N GLU A 7 -1.83 -14.39 9.56
CA GLU A 7 -2.35 -14.93 10.82
C GLU A 7 -3.78 -14.44 11.09
N PHE A 8 -4.05 -13.17 10.78
CA PHE A 8 -5.37 -12.56 10.96
C PHE A 8 -6.47 -13.33 10.21
N PHE A 9 -6.24 -13.61 8.93
CA PHE A 9 -7.20 -14.32 8.07
C PHE A 9 -7.20 -15.83 8.33
N TRP A 10 -6.02 -16.41 8.60
CA TRP A 10 -5.88 -17.82 8.96
C TRP A 10 -6.66 -18.18 10.23
N ASN A 11 -6.49 -17.39 11.31
CA ASN A 11 -7.17 -17.62 12.58
C ASN A 11 -8.70 -17.46 12.48
N ARG A 12 -9.18 -16.74 11.46
CA ARG A 12 -10.61 -16.58 11.15
C ARG A 12 -11.15 -17.62 10.17
N LYS A 13 -10.34 -18.60 9.77
CA LYS A 13 -10.71 -19.65 8.81
C LYS A 13 -11.17 -19.10 7.46
N GLN A 14 -10.62 -17.94 7.06
CA GLN A 14 -10.89 -17.34 5.75
C GLN A 14 -9.95 -17.88 4.67
N LEU A 15 -8.84 -18.50 5.06
CA LEU A 15 -7.87 -19.13 4.17
C LEU A 15 -7.92 -20.65 4.32
N THR A 16 -7.60 -21.36 3.24
CA THR A 16 -7.52 -22.83 3.19
C THR A 16 -6.11 -23.35 3.43
N ARG A 17 -5.10 -22.55 3.10
CA ARG A 17 -3.68 -22.80 3.41
C ARG A 17 -3.08 -21.57 4.08
N ARG A 18 -2.04 -21.79 4.91
CA ARG A 18 -1.26 -20.72 5.53
C ARG A 18 -0.25 -20.17 4.51
N ASP A 19 -0.78 -19.58 3.45
CA ASP A 19 -0.04 -19.07 2.29
C ASP A 19 -0.59 -17.69 1.90
N ALA A 20 0.31 -16.70 1.79
CA ALA A 20 -0.06 -15.33 1.41
C ALA A 20 -0.65 -15.26 -0.01
N ALA A 21 -0.38 -16.24 -0.88
CA ALA A 21 -0.99 -16.34 -2.20
C ALA A 21 -2.52 -16.53 -2.16
N GLU A 22 -3.10 -16.93 -1.02
CA GLU A 22 -4.56 -17.02 -0.85
C GLU A 22 -5.21 -15.71 -0.42
N VAL A 23 -4.42 -14.70 -0.01
CA VAL A 23 -4.93 -13.38 0.32
C VAL A 23 -5.34 -12.68 -0.98
N SER A 24 -6.62 -12.34 -1.08
CA SER A 24 -7.24 -11.78 -2.27
C SER A 24 -7.54 -10.30 -2.04
N TRP A 25 -7.51 -9.51 -3.12
CA TRP A 25 -7.48 -8.05 -3.04
C TRP A 25 -8.57 -7.45 -3.92
N SER A 26 -9.30 -6.47 -3.38
CA SER A 26 -10.02 -5.49 -4.19
C SER A 26 -9.09 -4.30 -4.41
N HIS A 27 -8.76 -3.99 -5.66
CA HIS A 27 -7.82 -2.95 -6.06
C HIS A 27 -8.54 -1.69 -6.55
N ALA A 28 -7.92 -0.51 -6.34
CA ALA A 28 -8.39 0.80 -6.77
C ALA A 28 -9.83 1.08 -6.33
N VAL A 29 -10.13 0.87 -5.04
CA VAL A 29 -11.47 1.01 -4.46
C VAL A 29 -11.77 2.48 -4.14
N ASN A 30 -11.78 3.30 -5.20
CA ASN A 30 -11.73 4.76 -5.14
C ASN A 30 -13.09 5.46 -5.28
N SER A 31 -14.20 4.76 -5.03
CA SER A 31 -15.55 5.34 -5.09
C SER A 31 -16.51 4.63 -4.16
N ARG A 32 -17.62 5.26 -3.77
CA ARG A 32 -18.66 4.59 -2.96
C ARG A 32 -19.12 3.28 -3.61
N ARG A 33 -19.36 3.32 -4.92
CA ARG A 33 -19.79 2.13 -5.69
C ARG A 33 -18.76 1.02 -5.65
N ALA A 34 -17.47 1.34 -5.81
CA ALA A 34 -16.41 0.34 -5.72
C ALA A 34 -16.32 -0.23 -4.30
N LEU A 35 -16.43 0.63 -3.27
CA LEU A 35 -16.40 0.23 -1.88
C LEU A 35 -17.55 -0.73 -1.54
N THR A 36 -18.78 -0.40 -1.91
CA THR A 36 -19.93 -1.30 -1.71
C THR A 36 -19.66 -2.70 -2.28
N ARG A 37 -19.12 -2.79 -3.50
CA ARG A 37 -18.77 -4.08 -4.11
C ARG A 37 -17.65 -4.80 -3.35
N ALA A 38 -16.61 -4.08 -2.93
CA ALA A 38 -15.48 -4.66 -2.20
C ALA A 38 -15.90 -5.20 -0.82
N LEU A 39 -16.81 -4.50 -0.13
CA LEU A 39 -17.35 -4.89 1.18
C LEU A 39 -18.20 -6.16 1.08
N THR A 40 -19.03 -6.30 0.04
CA THR A 40 -19.85 -7.51 -0.18
C THR A 40 -19.11 -8.63 -0.90
N GLY A 41 -17.96 -8.34 -1.50
CA GLY A 41 -17.19 -9.28 -2.30
C GLY A 41 -16.34 -10.24 -1.46
N PRO A 42 -15.73 -11.26 -2.10
CA PRO A 42 -14.94 -12.28 -1.41
C PRO A 42 -13.52 -11.84 -1.03
N SER A 43 -13.11 -10.60 -1.34
CA SER A 43 -11.73 -10.16 -1.12
C SER A 43 -11.37 -10.05 0.36
N HIS A 44 -10.16 -10.45 0.73
CA HIS A 44 -9.64 -10.33 2.09
C HIS A 44 -9.19 -8.90 2.40
N MET A 45 -8.49 -8.27 1.46
CA MET A 45 -7.94 -6.92 1.58
C MET A 45 -8.65 -5.96 0.63
N ILE A 46 -8.79 -4.70 1.05
CA ILE A 46 -9.27 -3.59 0.22
C ILE A 46 -8.16 -2.55 0.11
N GLU A 47 -7.71 -2.31 -1.11
CA GLU A 47 -6.74 -1.26 -1.43
C GLU A 47 -7.45 -0.08 -2.08
N ALA A 48 -7.05 1.13 -1.69
CA ALA A 48 -7.52 2.36 -2.30
C ALA A 48 -6.44 3.45 -2.31
N ASP A 49 -6.48 4.25 -3.36
CA ASP A 49 -5.55 5.34 -3.60
C ASP A 49 -5.97 6.59 -2.82
N VAL A 50 -5.02 7.23 -2.15
CA VAL A 50 -5.27 8.41 -1.31
C VAL A 50 -4.56 9.63 -1.89
N ILE A 51 -5.35 10.69 -2.15
CA ILE A 51 -4.87 12.03 -2.48
C ILE A 51 -5.52 13.08 -1.59
N MET A 52 -4.96 14.29 -1.60
CA MET A 52 -5.62 15.47 -1.07
C MET A 52 -6.59 16.01 -2.12
N ARG A 53 -7.83 16.34 -1.72
CA ARG A 53 -8.85 16.89 -2.64
C ARG A 53 -8.33 18.15 -3.34
N GLY A 54 -8.57 18.25 -4.64
CA GLY A 54 -8.13 19.36 -5.49
C GLY A 54 -8.85 20.69 -5.18
N ARG A 55 -10.04 20.62 -4.58
CA ARG A 55 -10.91 21.75 -4.24
C ARG A 55 -11.26 21.78 -2.75
N ASP A 56 -11.86 22.87 -2.29
CA ASP A 56 -12.39 22.97 -0.93
C ASP A 56 -13.63 22.08 -0.73
N PRO A 57 -13.78 21.44 0.45
CA PRO A 57 -12.81 21.43 1.54
C PRO A 57 -11.57 20.57 1.22
N LYS A 58 -10.37 21.04 1.61
CA LYS A 58 -9.11 20.29 1.51
C LYS A 58 -9.10 19.13 2.52
N GLU A 59 -9.40 17.93 2.04
CA GLU A 59 -9.44 16.71 2.83
C GLU A 59 -8.92 15.48 2.05
N PRO A 60 -8.48 14.41 2.73
CA PRO A 60 -8.11 13.17 2.07
C PRO A 60 -9.32 12.44 1.46
N ILE A 61 -9.17 12.03 0.21
CA ILE A 61 -10.20 11.35 -0.56
C ILE A 61 -9.63 10.10 -1.24
N MET A 62 -10.51 9.18 -1.61
CA MET A 62 -10.11 7.99 -2.36
C MET A 62 -10.10 8.28 -3.85
N ALA A 63 -8.93 8.54 -4.43
CA ALA A 63 -8.77 8.85 -5.85
C ALA A 63 -7.34 8.60 -6.33
N HIS A 64 -7.21 8.29 -7.61
CA HIS A 64 -5.93 8.12 -8.29
C HIS A 64 -5.79 9.20 -9.37
N PRO A 65 -4.64 9.89 -9.49
CA PRO A 65 -4.39 10.82 -10.59
C PRO A 65 -4.67 10.19 -11.98
N PRO A 66 -5.25 10.92 -12.93
CA PRO A 66 -5.41 12.37 -12.97
C PRO A 66 -6.65 12.90 -12.22
N ASP A 67 -7.45 12.02 -11.59
CA ASP A 67 -8.56 12.48 -10.78
C ASP A 67 -8.05 13.31 -9.61
N SER A 68 -8.71 14.43 -9.35
CA SER A 68 -8.42 15.34 -8.24
C SER A 68 -9.58 15.45 -7.25
N ASP A 69 -10.63 14.66 -7.47
CA ASP A 69 -11.83 14.63 -6.66
C ASP A 69 -12.41 13.22 -6.64
N SER A 70 -13.18 12.91 -5.60
CA SER A 70 -13.88 11.64 -5.47
C SER A 70 -15.23 11.85 -4.81
N ASP A 71 -16.16 10.93 -5.10
CA ASP A 71 -17.41 10.90 -4.40
C ASP A 71 -17.22 10.49 -2.93
N ILE A 72 -16.17 9.74 -2.58
CA ILE A 72 -15.93 9.24 -1.22
C ILE A 72 -14.67 9.82 -0.56
N THR A 73 -14.83 10.27 0.67
CA THR A 73 -13.73 10.71 1.54
C THR A 73 -13.01 9.52 2.19
N LEU A 74 -11.77 9.72 2.65
CA LEU A 74 -11.07 8.71 3.44
C LEU A 74 -11.82 8.37 4.73
N ARG A 75 -12.42 9.36 5.41
CA ARG A 75 -13.20 9.12 6.63
C ARG A 75 -14.38 8.18 6.36
N GLU A 76 -15.20 8.49 5.36
CA GLU A 76 -16.36 7.66 4.99
C GLU A 76 -15.94 6.24 4.59
N TRP A 77 -14.80 6.10 3.92
CA TRP A 77 -14.24 4.82 3.53
C TRP A 77 -13.78 4.01 4.75
N LEU A 78 -13.01 4.63 5.67
CA LEU A 78 -12.53 3.97 6.89
C LEU A 78 -13.68 3.51 7.79
N GLU A 79 -14.71 4.34 7.98
CA GLU A 79 -15.88 3.99 8.81
C GLU A 79 -16.62 2.76 8.27
N GLN A 80 -16.72 2.65 6.94
CA GLN A 80 -17.35 1.49 6.31
C GLN A 80 -16.47 0.23 6.32
N VAL A 81 -15.15 0.37 6.17
CA VAL A 81 -14.24 -0.79 6.23
C VAL A 81 -14.08 -1.31 7.65
N LYS A 82 -14.03 -0.42 8.66
CA LYS A 82 -13.87 -0.73 10.08
C LYS A 82 -14.87 -1.77 10.60
N VAL A 83 -16.11 -1.72 10.13
CA VAL A 83 -17.19 -2.62 10.59
C VAL A 83 -17.19 -3.98 9.88
N THR A 84 -16.14 -4.28 9.12
CA THR A 84 -15.98 -5.56 8.40
C THR A 84 -14.83 -6.40 8.95
N ASN A 85 -14.70 -7.63 8.45
CA ASN A 85 -13.56 -8.51 8.73
C ASN A 85 -12.45 -8.42 7.68
N LYS A 86 -12.36 -7.30 6.94
CA LYS A 86 -11.40 -7.10 5.86
C LYS A 86 -10.23 -6.25 6.36
N GLY A 87 -9.04 -6.50 5.81
CA GLY A 87 -7.91 -5.61 6.00
C GLY A 87 -7.90 -4.49 4.95
N LEU A 88 -7.09 -3.47 5.19
CA LEU A 88 -6.99 -2.30 4.33
C LEU A 88 -5.56 -1.97 3.93
N LYS A 89 -5.43 -1.38 2.75
CA LYS A 89 -4.18 -0.80 2.24
C LYS A 89 -4.45 0.60 1.70
N LEU A 90 -3.81 1.61 2.29
CA LEU A 90 -3.89 2.99 1.83
C LEU A 90 -2.70 3.29 0.92
N ASP A 91 -2.94 3.52 -0.36
CA ASP A 91 -1.91 3.82 -1.36
C ASP A 91 -1.78 5.34 -1.59
N PHE A 92 -0.81 5.95 -0.92
CA PHE A 92 -0.62 7.39 -0.97
C PHE A 92 -0.02 7.83 -2.31
N LYS A 93 -0.75 8.69 -3.02
CA LYS A 93 -0.30 9.33 -4.27
C LYS A 93 0.16 10.78 -4.06
N SER A 94 -0.03 11.34 -2.87
CA SER A 94 0.53 12.64 -2.48
C SER A 94 0.99 12.68 -1.03
N LEU A 95 2.15 13.32 -0.80
CA LEU A 95 2.67 13.53 0.56
C LEU A 95 1.76 14.42 1.42
N GLU A 96 1.09 15.39 0.81
CA GLU A 96 0.15 16.30 1.49
C GLU A 96 -0.99 15.54 2.18
N ALA A 97 -1.44 14.43 1.60
CA ALA A 97 -2.50 13.62 2.18
C ALA A 97 -2.05 12.77 3.36
N VAL A 98 -0.74 12.51 3.54
CA VAL A 98 -0.25 11.55 4.54
C VAL A 98 -0.60 11.99 5.96
N PRO A 99 -0.17 13.17 6.48
CA PRO A 99 -0.47 13.54 7.86
C PRO A 99 -1.98 13.56 8.22
N PRO A 100 -2.88 14.20 7.45
CA PRO A 100 -4.31 14.20 7.78
C PRO A 100 -4.93 12.81 7.68
N SER A 101 -4.44 11.96 6.78
CA SER A 101 -4.92 10.57 6.67
C SER A 101 -4.53 9.71 7.87
N LEU A 102 -3.31 9.88 8.38
CA LEU A 102 -2.87 9.15 9.58
C LEU A 102 -3.61 9.62 10.83
N THR A 103 -3.99 10.90 10.91
CA THR A 103 -4.89 11.41 11.97
C THR A 103 -6.25 10.73 11.89
N LEU A 104 -6.88 10.70 10.71
CA LEU A 104 -8.16 10.00 10.49
C LEU A 104 -8.07 8.51 10.81
N LEU A 105 -6.98 7.86 10.43
CA LEU A 105 -6.73 6.45 10.71
C LEU A 105 -6.73 6.18 12.22
N LYS A 106 -6.05 7.02 13.02
CA LYS A 106 -6.00 6.91 14.48
C LYS A 106 -7.36 7.18 15.13
N GLU A 107 -8.11 8.15 14.62
CA GLU A 107 -9.45 8.47 15.12
C GLU A 107 -10.46 7.34 14.86
N VAL A 108 -10.47 6.81 13.63
CA VAL A 108 -11.47 5.81 13.22
C VAL A 108 -11.07 4.41 13.69
N LEU A 109 -9.78 4.05 13.64
CA LEU A 109 -9.23 2.73 13.98
C LEU A 109 -8.37 2.74 15.25
N ALA A 110 -8.82 3.44 16.31
CA ALA A 110 -8.07 3.57 17.57
C ALA A 110 -7.56 2.24 18.16
N GLU A 111 -8.29 1.14 17.95
CA GLU A 111 -7.83 -0.23 18.17
C GLU A 111 -8.00 -1.02 16.88
N PRO A 112 -6.96 -1.12 16.03
CA PRO A 112 -7.06 -1.81 14.75
C PRO A 112 -7.37 -3.29 14.99
N SER A 113 -8.62 -3.67 14.75
CA SER A 113 -9.07 -5.05 14.78
C SER A 113 -8.87 -5.74 13.42
N CYS A 114 -8.18 -5.09 12.47
CA CYS A 114 -7.91 -5.60 11.14
C CYS A 114 -6.47 -5.26 10.67
N PRO A 115 -5.95 -5.98 9.66
CA PRO A 115 -4.67 -5.67 9.05
C PRO A 115 -4.69 -4.29 8.37
N VAL A 116 -3.65 -3.49 8.62
CA VAL A 116 -3.49 -2.13 8.07
C VAL A 116 -2.15 -2.02 7.37
N TRP A 117 -2.19 -1.68 6.08
CA TRP A 117 -1.03 -1.47 5.24
C TRP A 117 -0.98 -0.02 4.77
N ILE A 118 0.20 0.60 4.86
CA ILE A 118 0.45 1.97 4.40
C ILE A 118 1.43 1.90 3.24
N ASN A 119 0.98 2.32 2.05
CA ASN A 119 1.70 2.15 0.80
C ASN A 119 2.14 3.48 0.22
N ALA A 120 3.33 3.51 -0.36
CA ALA A 120 3.76 4.58 -1.24
C ALA A 120 4.85 4.09 -2.20
N ASP A 121 4.82 4.64 -3.42
CA ASP A 121 5.96 4.59 -4.34
C ASP A 121 6.95 5.70 -3.96
N ILE A 122 8.03 5.33 -3.27
CA ILE A 122 9.04 6.27 -2.76
C ILE A 122 10.32 6.30 -3.61
N LEU A 123 10.46 5.38 -4.55
CA LEU A 123 11.60 5.32 -5.48
C LEU A 123 11.15 5.32 -6.93
N SER A 124 12.03 5.75 -7.83
CA SER A 124 11.81 5.60 -9.27
C SER A 124 12.18 4.19 -9.72
N GLY A 125 11.30 3.53 -10.44
CA GLY A 125 11.50 2.18 -10.97
C GLY A 125 11.44 2.11 -12.49
N PRO A 126 11.45 0.89 -13.05
CA PRO A 126 11.53 0.68 -14.49
C PRO A 126 10.32 1.30 -15.22
N GLY A 127 10.61 2.14 -16.20
CA GLY A 127 9.60 2.83 -17.00
C GLY A 127 8.73 3.84 -16.23
N GLY A 128 9.01 4.09 -14.95
CA GLY A 128 8.25 5.01 -14.11
C GLY A 128 8.34 6.46 -14.62
N LYS A 129 7.19 7.07 -14.90
CA LYS A 129 7.09 8.49 -15.30
C LYS A 129 6.59 9.39 -14.19
N ALA A 130 5.83 8.84 -13.24
CA ALA A 130 5.38 9.57 -12.08
C ALA A 130 6.56 9.87 -11.15
N ARG A 131 6.55 11.07 -10.55
CA ARG A 131 7.51 11.42 -9.52
C ARG A 131 7.17 10.63 -8.25
N PRO A 132 8.11 9.87 -7.68
CA PRO A 132 7.88 9.18 -6.41
C PRO A 132 7.69 10.19 -5.27
N LEU A 133 7.03 9.74 -4.21
CA LEU A 133 6.97 10.49 -2.95
C LEU A 133 8.38 10.56 -2.36
N GLU A 134 8.73 11.69 -1.75
CA GLU A 134 10.06 11.86 -1.16
C GLU A 134 10.25 10.88 0.03
N PRO A 135 11.25 9.97 -0.02
CA PRO A 135 11.39 8.90 0.96
C PRO A 135 11.47 9.39 2.41
N GLN A 136 12.29 10.41 2.69
CA GLN A 136 12.55 10.83 4.06
C GLN A 136 11.29 11.44 4.69
N ALA A 137 10.58 12.29 3.94
CA ALA A 137 9.33 12.91 4.36
C ALA A 137 8.24 11.85 4.62
N PHE A 138 8.07 10.88 3.70
CA PHE A 138 7.10 9.81 3.88
C PHE A 138 7.40 8.98 5.14
N LEU A 139 8.65 8.50 5.27
CA LEU A 139 9.07 7.66 6.39
C LEU A 139 9.01 8.38 7.73
N SER A 140 9.35 9.68 7.74
CA SER A 140 9.23 10.51 8.95
C SER A 140 7.78 10.64 9.39
N ALA A 141 6.84 10.82 8.44
CA ALA A 141 5.42 10.93 8.72
C ALA A 141 4.80 9.63 9.27
N VAL A 142 5.24 8.46 8.79
CA VAL A 142 4.70 7.15 9.21
C VAL A 142 5.45 6.55 10.42
N SER A 143 6.60 7.10 10.83
CA SER A 143 7.45 6.56 11.90
C SER A 143 6.75 6.42 13.27
N GLY A 144 5.74 7.23 13.53
CA GLY A 144 4.96 7.21 14.77
C GLY A 144 3.75 6.27 14.74
N LEU A 145 3.63 5.41 13.73
CA LEU A 145 2.57 4.42 13.65
C LEU A 145 2.84 3.22 14.57
N PRO A 146 1.80 2.47 14.97
CA PRO A 146 1.97 1.21 15.68
C PRO A 146 2.89 0.23 14.91
N GLY A 147 3.75 -0.48 15.63
CA GLY A 147 4.77 -1.36 15.04
C GLY A 147 4.23 -2.57 14.26
N HIS A 148 2.94 -2.88 14.36
CA HIS A 148 2.28 -3.94 13.58
C HIS A 148 1.76 -3.46 12.21
N ILE A 149 1.72 -2.14 11.96
CA ILE A 149 1.35 -1.61 10.64
C ILE A 149 2.44 -1.96 9.63
N VAL A 150 2.02 -2.53 8.50
CA VAL A 150 2.91 -2.90 7.40
C VAL A 150 3.17 -1.69 6.51
N LEU A 151 4.43 -1.41 6.23
CA LEU A 151 4.83 -0.43 5.21
C LEU A 151 5.02 -1.15 3.87
N SER A 152 4.24 -0.77 2.87
CA SER A 152 4.34 -1.31 1.51
C SER A 152 5.08 -0.30 0.64
N LEU A 153 6.39 -0.47 0.50
CA LEU A 153 7.29 0.54 -0.08
C LEU A 153 7.65 0.13 -1.51
N GLY A 154 7.20 0.94 -2.47
CA GLY A 154 7.27 0.63 -3.88
C GLY A 154 8.16 1.53 -4.70
N TRP A 155 8.13 1.27 -6.00
CA TRP A 155 8.71 2.12 -7.01
C TRP A 155 7.64 2.57 -7.99
N THR A 156 7.73 3.80 -8.47
CA THR A 156 6.94 4.21 -9.63
C THR A 156 7.38 3.37 -10.83
N THR A 157 6.43 2.75 -11.52
CA THR A 157 6.74 1.88 -12.67
C THR A 157 5.83 2.21 -13.84
N GLY A 158 6.34 1.98 -15.04
CA GLY A 158 5.57 2.08 -16.27
C GLY A 158 5.82 0.87 -17.15
N TRP A 159 4.79 0.46 -17.87
CA TRP A 159 4.89 -0.65 -18.81
C TRP A 159 4.00 -0.37 -20.01
N THR A 160 4.54 -0.62 -21.20
CA THR A 160 3.78 -0.69 -22.44
C THR A 160 4.30 -1.89 -23.25
N ALA A 161 3.45 -2.47 -24.10
CA ALA A 161 3.84 -3.63 -24.91
C ALA A 161 5.03 -3.35 -25.86
N ALA A 162 5.28 -2.08 -26.19
CA ALA A 162 6.32 -1.65 -27.13
C ALA A 162 7.65 -1.23 -26.46
N THR A 163 7.72 -1.16 -25.14
CA THR A 163 8.95 -0.76 -24.42
C THR A 163 9.79 -1.97 -24.07
N GLU A 164 11.08 -1.95 -24.44
CA GLU A 164 12.07 -2.82 -23.81
C GLU A 164 12.04 -2.58 -22.31
N ASN A 165 11.87 -3.65 -21.53
CA ASN A 165 11.71 -3.54 -20.09
C ASN A 165 12.85 -4.27 -19.38
N PRO A 166 13.86 -3.55 -18.87
CA PRO A 166 15.00 -4.16 -18.21
C PRO A 166 14.64 -4.76 -16.84
N GLY A 167 13.43 -4.47 -16.32
CA GLY A 167 13.07 -4.80 -14.95
C GLY A 167 13.85 -3.96 -13.93
N TYR A 168 13.63 -4.24 -12.64
CA TYR A 168 14.36 -3.67 -11.52
C TYR A 168 15.83 -4.09 -11.56
N ASP A 169 16.73 -3.12 -11.51
CA ASP A 169 18.17 -3.36 -11.49
C ASP A 169 18.73 -3.48 -10.06
N TRP A 170 20.03 -3.81 -9.95
CA TRP A 170 20.71 -3.95 -8.67
C TRP A 170 20.74 -2.66 -7.85
N ASN A 171 20.90 -1.51 -8.50
CA ASN A 171 20.92 -0.23 -7.81
C ASN A 171 19.55 0.08 -7.18
N MET A 172 18.46 -0.22 -7.88
CA MET A 172 17.10 -0.04 -7.39
C MET A 172 16.84 -0.84 -6.09
N VAL A 173 17.23 -2.11 -6.06
CA VAL A 173 17.04 -2.95 -4.86
C VAL A 173 18.01 -2.62 -3.73
N HIS A 174 19.27 -2.23 -4.03
CA HIS A 174 20.22 -1.77 -3.01
C HIS A 174 19.77 -0.48 -2.34
N VAL A 175 19.21 0.46 -3.11
CA VAL A 175 18.66 1.71 -2.54
C VAL A 175 17.47 1.41 -1.65
N MET A 176 16.56 0.51 -2.07
CA MET A 176 15.42 0.11 -1.25
C MET A 176 15.87 -0.60 0.04
N GLU A 177 16.82 -1.52 -0.02
CA GLU A 177 17.37 -2.18 1.17
C GLU A 177 17.93 -1.16 2.16
N ARG A 178 18.74 -0.21 1.68
CA ARG A 178 19.34 0.82 2.54
C ARG A 178 18.29 1.67 3.24
N ILE A 179 17.20 2.00 2.55
CA ILE A 179 16.09 2.75 3.12
C ILE A 179 15.34 1.93 4.18
N CYS A 180 15.16 0.63 3.92
CA CYS A 180 14.36 -0.24 4.79
C CYS A 180 15.13 -0.79 5.99
N ARG A 181 16.46 -0.78 5.94
CA ARG A 181 17.38 -1.45 6.89
C ARG A 181 17.06 -1.19 8.36
N ASP A 182 16.72 0.05 8.70
CA ASP A 182 16.53 0.50 10.09
C ASP A 182 15.04 0.72 10.44
N LEU A 183 14.13 0.32 9.54
CA LEU A 183 12.70 0.43 9.79
C LEU A 183 12.26 -0.60 10.84
N LYS A 184 11.42 -0.16 11.77
CA LYS A 184 10.87 -1.00 12.84
C LYS A 184 9.59 -1.74 12.43
N HIS A 185 8.95 -1.28 11.35
CA HIS A 185 7.73 -1.85 10.81
C HIS A 185 8.05 -3.05 9.91
N PRO A 186 7.15 -4.05 9.80
CA PRO A 186 7.20 -5.01 8.71
C PRO A 186 7.14 -4.27 7.36
N VAL A 187 7.98 -4.69 6.41
CA VAL A 187 8.06 -4.08 5.08
C VAL A 187 7.63 -5.09 4.02
N THR A 188 6.83 -4.64 3.06
CA THR A 188 6.53 -5.38 1.83
C THR A 188 6.94 -4.55 0.62
N PHE A 189 7.27 -5.22 -0.48
CA PHE A 189 7.68 -4.58 -1.72
C PHE A 189 6.64 -4.85 -2.81
N PRO A 190 5.72 -3.91 -3.09
CA PRO A 190 4.83 -4.04 -4.23
C PRO A 190 5.65 -3.91 -5.53
N VAL A 191 5.56 -4.93 -6.38
CA VAL A 191 6.26 -4.98 -7.65
C VAL A 191 5.29 -5.16 -8.81
N ARG A 192 5.64 -4.61 -9.97
CA ARG A 192 4.86 -4.84 -11.19
C ARG A 192 5.12 -6.26 -11.69
N ALA A 193 4.06 -7.07 -11.77
CA ALA A 193 4.16 -8.47 -12.16
C ALA A 193 4.86 -8.70 -13.51
N ALA A 194 4.64 -7.80 -14.48
CA ALA A 194 5.29 -7.87 -15.79
C ALA A 194 6.83 -7.73 -15.76
N LEU A 195 7.41 -7.32 -14.62
CA LEU A 195 8.85 -7.14 -14.44
C LEU A 195 9.50 -8.28 -13.65
N LEU A 196 8.70 -9.17 -13.06
CA LEU A 196 9.19 -10.19 -12.12
C LEU A 196 10.23 -11.11 -12.74
N ALA A 197 9.96 -11.60 -13.95
CA ALA A 197 10.82 -12.58 -14.60
C ALA A 197 12.23 -12.01 -14.86
N GLN A 198 12.32 -10.77 -15.32
CA GLN A 198 13.60 -10.10 -15.59
C GLN A 198 14.34 -9.72 -14.30
N SER A 199 13.60 -9.48 -13.22
CA SER A 199 14.15 -8.96 -11.96
C SER A 199 14.25 -10.00 -10.85
N PHE A 200 14.03 -11.27 -11.15
CA PHE A 200 13.96 -12.31 -10.13
C PHE A 200 15.22 -12.35 -9.25
N PRO A 201 16.46 -12.32 -9.80
CA PRO A 201 17.66 -12.31 -8.95
C PRO A 201 17.72 -11.13 -7.97
N GLN A 202 17.37 -9.92 -8.43
CA GLN A 202 17.40 -8.70 -7.64
C GLN A 202 16.34 -8.71 -6.54
N LEU A 203 15.10 -9.11 -6.89
CA LEU A 203 14.00 -9.17 -5.95
C LEU A 203 14.17 -10.31 -4.93
N SER A 204 14.68 -11.47 -5.36
CA SER A 204 15.04 -12.55 -4.44
C SER A 204 16.13 -12.11 -3.46
N TRP A 205 17.16 -11.41 -3.93
CA TRP A 205 18.20 -10.87 -3.05
C TRP A 205 17.62 -9.90 -2.03
N LEU A 206 16.72 -8.98 -2.45
CA LEU A 206 16.09 -8.01 -1.55
C LEU A 206 15.25 -8.69 -0.46
N LEU A 207 14.48 -9.72 -0.82
CA LEU A 207 13.69 -10.50 0.13
C LEU A 207 14.58 -11.20 1.16
N GLN A 208 15.74 -11.75 0.74
CA GLN A 208 16.70 -12.36 1.67
C GLN A 208 17.28 -11.38 2.69
N GLN A 209 17.24 -10.07 2.43
CA GLN A 209 17.68 -9.06 3.41
C GLN A 209 16.63 -8.76 4.48
N SER A 210 15.40 -9.26 4.26
CA SER A 210 14.19 -8.92 5.02
C SER A 210 13.81 -9.99 6.06
N ASP A 211 14.50 -11.14 6.09
CA ASP A 211 14.40 -12.15 7.16
C ASP A 211 15.08 -11.64 8.45
N ARG A 212 14.51 -10.61 9.08
CA ARG A 212 14.99 -10.00 10.33
C ARG A 212 13.91 -9.93 11.41
#